data_AF-A0A2E1CWN1-F1
#
_entry.id   AF-A0A2E1CWN1-F1
#
_cell.length_a   1.000
_cell.length_b   1.000
_cell.length_c   1.000
_cell.angle_alpha   90.00
_cell.angle_beta   90.00
_cell.angle_gamma   90.00
#
_symmetry.space_group_name_H-M   'P 1'
#
loop_
_entity.id
_entity.type
_entity.pdbx_description
1 polymer ?
#
loop_
_entity_poly.entity_id
_entity_poly.type
_entity_poly.pdbx_seq_one_letter_code
_entity_poly.pdbx_strand_id
1 'polypeptide(L)'
;MCRGLQRLRKTAQEIVLRAGLATGFEFLVLIDLGAGEIIYCGTTEQTTRVGLPSYDVFKGKAVEVHHNHPRSSPLSVEDVLTAAHYEEIIRMYAHGHDGRSWGCEIKKRWGLIPALHKAVIDKGEGGFIEGLAADGLVDACGP
;
A
#
# COMPACT_ATOMS: atom_id res chain seq x y z
N MET A 1 -5.76 3.59 -20.16
CA MET A 1 -6.32 3.24 -18.82
C MET A 1 -7.84 3.40 -18.89
N CYS A 2 -8.62 2.39 -18.51
CA CYS A 2 -10.09 2.45 -18.60
C CYS A 2 -10.66 3.46 -17.59
N ARG A 3 -11.61 4.32 -18.01
CA ARG A 3 -12.24 5.34 -17.15
C ARG A 3 -12.91 4.76 -15.88
N GLY A 4 -13.24 3.46 -15.88
CA GLY A 4 -13.78 2.77 -14.71
C GLY A 4 -12.78 2.68 -13.56
N LEU A 5 -11.56 2.20 -13.82
CA LEU A 5 -10.55 1.99 -12.79
C LEU A 5 -10.08 3.31 -12.15
N GLN A 6 -9.94 4.38 -12.93
CA GLN A 6 -9.60 5.70 -12.39
C GLN A 6 -10.65 6.21 -11.39
N ARG A 7 -11.94 5.99 -11.68
CA ARG A 7 -13.01 6.35 -10.76
C ARG A 7 -12.96 5.49 -9.50
N LEU A 8 -12.71 4.19 -9.64
CA LEU A 8 -12.62 3.28 -8.51
C LEU A 8 -11.48 3.65 -7.56
N ARG A 9 -10.30 3.98 -8.09
CA ARG A 9 -9.15 4.47 -7.31
C ARG A 9 -9.46 5.75 -6.55
N LYS A 10 -10.10 6.70 -7.23
CA LYS A 10 -10.54 7.95 -6.59
C LYS A 10 -11.54 7.66 -5.46
N THR A 11 -12.50 6.76 -5.68
CA THR A 11 -13.44 6.33 -4.65
C THR A 11 -12.75 5.67 -3.47
N ALA A 12 -11.77 4.78 -3.70
CA ALA A 12 -10.98 4.16 -2.64
C ALA A 12 -10.22 5.21 -1.80
N GLN A 13 -9.55 6.16 -2.46
CA GLN A 13 -8.89 7.29 -1.80
C GLN A 13 -9.87 8.12 -0.95
N GLU A 14 -11.04 8.48 -1.51
CA GLU A 14 -12.06 9.25 -0.80
C GLU A 14 -12.59 8.51 0.44
N ILE A 15 -12.78 7.19 0.36
CA ILE A 15 -13.23 6.36 1.48
C ILE A 15 -12.23 6.42 2.63
N VAL A 16 -10.95 6.11 2.38
CA VAL A 16 -9.94 6.06 3.44
C VAL A 16 -9.66 7.45 4.02
N LEU A 17 -9.62 8.49 3.20
CA LEU A 17 -9.42 9.86 3.67
C LEU A 17 -10.59 10.36 4.50
N ARG A 18 -11.84 10.18 4.02
CA ARG A 18 -13.02 10.64 4.76
C ARG A 18 -13.13 9.96 6.12
N ALA A 19 -12.95 8.64 6.15
CA ALA A 19 -13.03 7.87 7.39
C ALA A 19 -11.86 8.20 8.34
N GLY A 20 -10.65 8.30 7.81
CA GLY A 20 -9.47 8.68 8.57
C GLY A 20 -9.55 10.09 9.15
N LEU A 21 -9.99 11.09 8.38
CA LEU A 21 -10.18 12.46 8.85
C LEU A 21 -11.22 12.57 9.96
N ALA A 22 -12.28 11.75 9.89
CA ALA A 22 -13.36 11.76 10.88
C ALA A 22 -12.97 11.13 12.23
N THR A 23 -12.01 10.21 12.23
CA THR A 23 -11.70 9.36 13.40
C THR A 23 -10.27 9.52 13.93
N GLY A 24 -9.34 9.99 13.09
CA GLY A 24 -7.91 9.97 13.35
C GLY A 24 -7.24 8.60 13.13
N PHE A 25 -7.98 7.57 12.71
CA PHE A 25 -7.44 6.22 12.50
C PHE A 25 -6.96 5.97 11.06
N GLU A 26 -6.21 4.90 10.88
CA GLU A 26 -5.87 4.35 9.57
C GLU A 26 -6.97 3.41 9.07
N PHE A 27 -7.32 3.59 7.80
CA PHE A 27 -8.27 2.80 7.05
C PHE A 27 -7.59 2.24 5.82
N LEU A 28 -8.08 1.10 5.36
CA LEU A 28 -7.57 0.34 4.24
C LEU A 28 -8.73 0.01 3.29
N VAL A 29 -8.50 0.16 1.99
CA VAL A 29 -9.36 -0.31 0.91
C VAL A 29 -8.53 -1.16 -0.04
N LEU A 30 -9.06 -2.33 -0.43
CA LEU A 30 -8.47 -3.18 -1.47
C LEU A 30 -9.35 -3.15 -2.71
N ILE A 31 -8.69 -3.00 -3.86
CA ILE A 31 -9.30 -3.10 -5.19
C ILE A 31 -8.82 -4.40 -5.84
N ASP A 32 -9.74 -5.20 -6.37
CA ASP A 32 -9.42 -6.23 -7.36
C ASP A 32 -9.32 -5.56 -8.73
N LEU A 33 -8.11 -5.52 -9.29
CA LEU A 33 -7.81 -4.91 -10.58
C LEU A 33 -8.37 -5.71 -11.77
N GLY A 34 -8.56 -7.02 -11.61
CA GLY A 34 -9.11 -7.90 -12.63
C GLY A 34 -10.62 -7.76 -12.73
N ALA A 35 -11.31 -7.78 -11.58
CA ALA A 35 -12.76 -7.60 -11.50
C ALA A 35 -13.18 -6.12 -11.60
N GLY A 36 -12.31 -5.18 -11.24
CA GLY A 36 -12.60 -3.75 -11.24
C GLY A 36 -13.57 -3.35 -10.13
N GLU A 37 -13.41 -3.92 -8.94
CA GLU A 37 -14.27 -3.67 -7.78
C GLU A 37 -13.49 -3.52 -6.47
N ILE A 38 -14.10 -2.88 -5.47
CA ILE A 38 -13.58 -2.85 -4.10
C ILE A 38 -13.97 -4.16 -3.42
N ILE A 39 -12.98 -4.91 -2.93
CA ILE A 39 -13.18 -6.21 -2.28
C ILE A 39 -13.05 -6.16 -0.76
N TYR A 40 -12.53 -5.07 -0.21
CA TYR A 40 -12.42 -4.86 1.22
C TYR A 40 -12.36 -3.36 1.57
N CYS A 41 -12.95 -3.01 2.70
CA CYS A 41 -12.82 -1.72 3.36
C CYS A 41 -12.83 -1.95 4.88
N GLY A 42 -11.82 -1.48 5.60
CA GLY A 42 -11.75 -1.70 7.05
C GLY A 42 -10.69 -0.86 7.76
N THR A 43 -10.64 -1.02 9.09
CA THR A 43 -9.71 -0.35 10.00
C THR A 43 -9.39 -1.29 11.16
N THR A 44 -8.26 -1.06 11.83
CA THR A 44 -7.89 -1.69 13.11
C THR A 44 -8.00 -0.71 14.29
N GLU A 45 -8.67 0.43 14.10
CA GLU A 45 -8.87 1.48 15.11
C GLU A 45 -7.56 2.00 15.72
N GLN A 46 -6.51 2.06 14.89
CA GLN A 46 -5.18 2.53 15.27
C GLN A 46 -4.79 3.72 14.41
N THR A 47 -3.97 4.62 14.96
CA THR A 47 -3.58 5.88 14.32
C THR A 47 -2.32 5.78 13.48
N THR A 48 -1.61 4.65 13.55
CA THR A 48 -0.29 4.46 12.93
C THR A 48 -0.15 3.10 12.26
N ARG A 49 -1.23 2.32 12.19
CA ARG A 49 -1.20 1.00 11.55
C ARG A 49 -2.60 0.58 11.13
N VAL A 50 -2.68 -0.04 9.95
CA VAL A 50 -3.82 -0.85 9.53
C VAL A 50 -3.34 -2.19 8.99
N GLY A 51 -3.92 -3.28 9.47
CA GLY A 51 -3.61 -4.63 9.00
C GLY A 51 -4.38 -4.98 7.74
N LEU A 52 -3.77 -5.80 6.88
CA LEU A 52 -4.50 -6.45 5.78
C LEU A 52 -5.58 -7.40 6.33
N PRO A 53 -6.70 -7.61 5.61
CA PRO A 53 -7.66 -8.63 5.97
C PRO A 53 -7.07 -10.04 5.85
N SER A 54 -7.82 -11.07 6.26
CA SER A 54 -7.46 -12.46 6.01
C SER A 54 -7.08 -12.68 4.54
N TYR A 55 -6.03 -13.47 4.29
CA TYR A 55 -5.52 -13.78 2.95
C TYR A 55 -6.61 -14.32 2.00
N ASP A 56 -7.57 -15.08 2.52
CA ASP A 56 -8.68 -15.64 1.73
C ASP A 56 -9.56 -14.57 1.05
N VAL A 57 -9.56 -13.32 1.56
CA VAL A 57 -10.31 -12.20 0.96
C VAL A 57 -9.76 -11.85 -0.43
N PHE A 58 -8.45 -11.98 -0.62
CA PHE A 58 -7.78 -11.48 -1.81
C PHE A 58 -6.91 -12.49 -2.54
N LYS A 59 -6.81 -13.73 -2.04
CA LYS A 59 -6.12 -14.85 -2.67
C LYS A 59 -6.49 -15.01 -4.14
N GLY A 60 -5.47 -15.11 -5.00
CA GLY A 60 -5.64 -15.32 -6.45
C GLY A 60 -6.11 -14.10 -7.25
N LYS A 61 -6.15 -12.90 -6.65
CA LYS A 61 -6.52 -11.64 -7.32
C LYS A 61 -5.29 -10.78 -7.60
N ALA A 62 -5.42 -9.83 -8.52
CA ALA A 62 -4.44 -8.75 -8.67
C ALA A 62 -4.93 -7.53 -7.89
N VAL A 63 -4.24 -7.20 -6.79
CA VAL A 63 -4.74 -6.28 -5.77
C VAL A 63 -3.99 -4.96 -5.80
N GLU A 64 -4.75 -3.88 -5.67
CA GLU A 64 -4.23 -2.56 -5.35
C GLU A 64 -4.75 -2.12 -3.98
N VAL A 65 -3.83 -1.70 -3.13
CA VAL A 65 -4.12 -1.30 -1.74
C VAL A 65 -4.12 0.22 -1.65
N HIS A 66 -5.11 0.77 -0.96
CA HIS A 66 -5.17 2.18 -0.58
C HIS A 66 -5.33 2.27 0.93
N HIS A 67 -4.51 3.06 1.61
CA HIS A 67 -4.71 3.40 3.01
C HIS A 67 -4.40 4.86 3.29
N ASN A 68 -4.81 5.37 4.45
CA ASN A 68 -4.48 6.74 4.86
C ASN A 68 -3.42 6.76 5.94
N HIS A 69 -2.60 7.82 5.94
CA HIS A 69 -1.66 8.15 7.02
C HIS A 69 -2.10 9.46 7.70
N PRO A 70 -2.60 9.42 8.96
CA PRO A 70 -3.00 10.61 9.70
C PRO A 70 -1.90 11.66 9.85
N ARG A 71 -0.62 11.22 9.86
CA ARG A 71 0.55 12.10 9.94
C ARG A 71 1.03 12.61 8.58
N SER A 72 0.35 12.25 7.48
CA SER A 72 0.74 12.61 6.12
C SER A 72 2.20 12.24 5.79
N SER A 73 2.61 11.05 6.20
CA SER A 73 3.92 10.48 5.88
C SER A 73 3.86 9.61 4.62
N PRO A 74 4.98 9.42 3.91
CA PRO A 74 5.11 8.39 2.88
C PRO A 74 4.87 6.97 3.42
N LEU A 75 4.82 6.00 2.51
CA LEU A 75 4.84 4.57 2.84
C LEU A 75 6.03 4.25 3.75
N SER A 76 5.74 3.55 4.85
CA SER A 76 6.77 3.02 5.74
C SER A 76 7.46 1.81 5.11
N VAL A 77 8.59 1.40 5.70
CA VAL A 77 9.26 0.15 5.31
C VAL A 77 8.34 -1.05 5.56
N GLU A 78 7.57 -1.05 6.66
CA GLU A 78 6.62 -2.11 6.97
C GLU A 78 5.50 -2.22 5.93
N ASP A 79 5.00 -1.10 5.41
CA ASP A 79 3.99 -1.08 4.34
C ASP A 79 4.52 -1.81 3.09
N VAL A 80 5.73 -1.44 2.66
CA VAL A 80 6.35 -2.02 1.46
C VAL A 80 6.67 -3.50 1.66
N LEU A 81 7.20 -3.89 2.84
CA LEU A 81 7.49 -5.29 3.14
C LEU A 81 6.21 -6.13 3.23
N THR A 82 5.15 -5.58 3.82
CA THR A 82 3.84 -6.24 3.90
C THR A 82 3.27 -6.44 2.50
N ALA A 83 3.28 -5.41 1.66
CA ALA A 83 2.86 -5.52 0.27
C ALA A 83 3.69 -6.56 -0.50
N ALA A 84 5.02 -6.54 -0.34
CA ALA A 84 5.94 -7.46 -1.00
C ALA A 84 5.82 -8.91 -0.50
N HIS A 85 5.26 -9.13 0.69
CA HIS A 85 5.01 -10.47 1.23
C HIS A 85 3.91 -11.21 0.47
N TYR A 86 2.92 -10.48 -0.04
CA TYR A 86 1.78 -11.06 -0.75
C TYR A 86 1.94 -10.92 -2.25
N GLU A 87 1.88 -12.06 -2.92
CA GLU A 87 2.01 -12.12 -4.38
C GLU A 87 0.87 -11.42 -5.13
N GLU A 88 -0.27 -11.25 -4.49
CA GLU A 88 -1.46 -10.64 -5.05
C GLU A 88 -1.36 -9.12 -5.08
N ILE A 89 -0.57 -8.50 -4.18
CA ILE A 89 -0.49 -7.04 -4.08
C ILE A 89 0.48 -6.50 -5.13
N ILE A 90 -0.08 -5.81 -6.13
CA ILE A 90 0.68 -5.24 -7.25
C ILE A 90 1.05 -3.78 -6.98
N ARG A 91 0.20 -3.05 -6.25
CA ARG A 91 0.40 -1.64 -5.91
C ARG A 91 -0.12 -1.34 -4.53
N MET A 92 0.50 -0.36 -3.88
CA MET A 92 0.04 0.19 -2.61
C MET A 92 0.16 1.70 -2.63
N TYR A 93 -0.84 2.37 -2.06
CA TYR A 93 -0.92 3.81 -1.91
C TYR A 93 -1.18 4.20 -0.46
N ALA A 94 -0.37 5.12 0.06
CA ALA A 94 -0.65 5.85 1.29
C ALA A 94 -1.17 7.26 0.96
N HIS A 95 -2.25 7.67 1.60
CA HIS A 95 -2.90 8.97 1.40
C HIS A 95 -2.81 9.82 2.68
N GLY A 96 -2.12 10.95 2.60
CA GLY A 96 -1.99 11.90 3.70
C GLY A 96 -3.26 12.70 3.91
N HIS A 97 -3.56 13.05 5.17
CA HIS A 97 -4.64 13.97 5.51
C HIS A 97 -4.40 15.40 4.99
N ASP A 98 -3.18 15.70 4.54
CA ASP A 98 -2.80 16.94 3.85
C ASP A 98 -3.08 16.92 2.33
N GLY A 99 -3.65 15.82 1.81
CA GLY A 99 -3.98 15.64 0.40
C GLY A 99 -2.86 15.05 -0.45
N ARG A 100 -1.66 14.83 0.10
CA ARG A 100 -0.58 14.15 -0.62
C ARG A 100 -0.84 12.65 -0.72
N SER A 101 -0.25 12.01 -1.72
CA SER A 101 -0.35 10.56 -1.90
C SER A 101 1.00 10.00 -2.35
N TRP A 102 1.35 8.83 -1.83
CA TRP A 102 2.58 8.14 -2.16
C TRP A 102 2.23 6.73 -2.63
N GLY A 103 2.75 6.34 -3.79
CA GLY A 103 2.48 5.03 -4.37
C GLY A 103 3.76 4.25 -4.63
N CYS A 104 3.69 2.94 -4.45
CA CYS A 104 4.71 2.02 -4.94
C CYS A 104 4.07 0.94 -5.82
N GLU A 105 4.79 0.55 -6.87
CA GLU A 105 4.51 -0.66 -7.63
C GLU A 105 5.42 -1.77 -7.12
N ILE A 106 4.82 -2.90 -6.76
CA ILE A 106 5.52 -4.07 -6.21
C ILE A 106 5.96 -4.93 -7.39
N LYS A 107 7.21 -4.75 -7.84
CA LYS A 107 7.78 -5.56 -8.92
C LYS A 107 8.27 -6.88 -8.35
N LYS A 108 7.58 -7.97 -8.71
CA LYS A 108 8.03 -9.32 -8.34
C LYS A 108 9.37 -9.64 -9.02
N ARG A 109 10.40 -9.88 -8.22
CA ARG A 109 11.56 -10.67 -8.63
C ARG A 109 11.65 -11.88 -7.71
N TRP A 110 11.58 -13.07 -8.30
CA TRP A 110 11.82 -14.34 -7.60
C TRP A 110 13.17 -14.29 -6.88
N GLY A 111 13.19 -14.54 -5.56
CA GLY A 111 14.41 -14.57 -4.72
C GLY A 111 14.67 -13.35 -3.82
N LEU A 112 13.83 -12.31 -3.87
CA LEU A 112 14.09 -11.05 -3.18
C LEU A 112 13.56 -10.92 -1.74
N ILE A 113 12.50 -11.64 -1.40
CA ILE A 113 11.87 -11.57 -0.06
C ILE A 113 12.86 -11.97 1.06
N PRO A 114 13.69 -13.04 0.92
CA PRO A 114 14.70 -13.36 1.93
C PRO A 114 15.82 -12.32 2.05
N ALA A 115 16.21 -11.68 0.94
CA ALA A 115 17.27 -10.67 0.91
C ALA A 115 16.80 -9.33 1.51
N LEU A 116 15.55 -8.94 1.27
CA LEU A 116 14.86 -7.80 1.87
C LEU A 116 14.78 -7.94 3.40
N HIS A 117 14.38 -9.11 3.89
CA HIS A 117 14.28 -9.39 5.32
C HIS A 117 15.64 -9.27 6.03
N LYS A 118 16.73 -9.71 5.39
CA LYS A 118 18.09 -9.60 5.92
C LYS A 118 18.61 -8.14 5.94
N ALA A 119 18.36 -7.37 4.88
CA ALA A 119 18.84 -5.99 4.77
C ALA A 119 18.16 -5.02 5.76
N VAL A 120 16.88 -5.26 6.09
CA VAL A 120 16.12 -4.47 7.07
C VAL A 120 16.65 -4.70 8.49
N ILE A 121 16.99 -5.95 8.83
CA ILE A 121 17.61 -6.31 10.11
C ILE A 121 19.00 -5.66 10.25
N ASP A 122 19.76 -5.56 9.16
CA ASP A 122 21.16 -5.13 9.21
C ASP A 122 21.40 -3.61 9.11
N LYS A 123 20.49 -2.80 8.55
CA LYS A 123 20.81 -1.40 8.14
C LYS A 123 19.97 -0.24 8.72
N GLY A 124 18.85 -0.50 9.39
CA GLY A 124 17.99 0.57 9.92
C GLY A 124 17.21 1.37 8.86
N GLU A 125 16.09 1.96 9.27
CA GLU A 125 14.96 2.36 8.41
C GLU A 125 15.25 3.46 7.37
N GLY A 126 16.24 4.34 7.61
CA GLY A 126 16.43 5.56 6.82
C GLY A 126 17.08 5.39 5.44
N GLY A 127 17.89 4.35 5.23
CA GLY A 127 18.65 4.13 3.99
C GLY A 127 18.02 3.15 2.99
N PHE A 128 16.83 2.64 3.31
CA PHE A 128 16.26 1.46 2.66
C PHE A 128 15.53 1.78 1.35
N ILE A 129 14.70 2.83 1.34
CA ILE A 129 13.87 3.16 0.16
C ILE A 129 14.74 3.62 -1.02
N GLU A 130 15.81 4.38 -0.77
CA GLU A 130 16.76 4.80 -1.81
C GLU A 130 17.53 3.60 -2.40
N GLY A 131 17.86 2.60 -1.58
CA GLY A 131 18.50 1.36 -2.05
C GLY A 131 17.58 0.49 -2.90
N LEU A 132 16.30 0.38 -2.53
CA LEU A 132 15.32 -0.40 -3.31
C LEU A 132 15.01 0.22 -4.68
N ALA A 133 15.00 1.55 -4.76
CA ALA A 133 14.86 2.26 -6.03
C ALA A 133 16.08 2.05 -6.93
N ALA A 134 17.30 2.08 -6.37
CA ALA A 134 18.54 1.85 -7.11
C ALA A 134 18.64 0.43 -7.71
N ASP A 135 18.09 -0.57 -7.03
CA ASP A 135 18.06 -1.97 -7.49
C ASP A 135 16.89 -2.28 -8.45
N GLY A 136 16.05 -1.29 -8.77
CA GLY A 136 14.90 -1.40 -9.68
C GLY A 136 13.72 -2.20 -9.12
N LEU A 137 13.60 -2.27 -7.79
CA LEU A 137 12.66 -3.14 -7.07
C LEU A 137 11.33 -2.46 -6.77
N VAL A 138 11.38 -1.14 -6.62
CA VAL A 138 10.22 -0.26 -6.50
C VAL A 138 10.43 0.90 -7.45
N ASP A 139 9.45 1.18 -8.32
CA ASP A 139 9.37 2.51 -8.92
C ASP A 139 8.59 3.37 -7.93
N ALA A 140 9.29 4.31 -7.29
CA ALA A 140 8.61 5.38 -6.58
C ALA A 140 7.86 6.20 -7.63
N CYS A 141 6.54 6.03 -7.70
CA CYS A 141 5.71 6.92 -8.48
C CYS A 141 5.62 8.23 -7.69
N GLY A 142 6.30 9.27 -8.20
CA GLY A 142 6.16 10.64 -7.72
C GLY A 142 4.70 11.11 -7.79
N PRO A 143 4.39 12.24 -7.11
CA PRO A 143 3.03 12.75 -6.95
C PRO A 143 2.27 12.99 -8.26
#